data_AF-A0A7K8I874-F1
#
_entry.id   AF-A0A7K8I874-F1
#
_cell.length_a   1.000
_cell.length_b   1.000
_cell.length_c   1.000
_cell.angle_alpha   90.00
_cell.angle_beta   90.00
_cell.angle_gamma   90.00
#
_symmetry.space_group_name_H-M   'P 1'
#
loop_
_entity.id
_entity.type
_entity.pdbx_description
1 polymer ?
#
loop_
_entity_poly.entity_id
_entity_poly.type
_entity_poly.pdbx_seq_one_letter_code
_entity_poly.pdbx_strand_id
1 'polypeptide(L)'
;LPGRPFPPPNPRFPALQRAGSKQAGTPADNYHLARRRTLQVVVSSLLTEAGFESAEKAAVETLTEMIQSYISEIGRSAKSYCEHTARTQPTLSDIVVTLVEMGFNVETLPAYAKRSQRMVITAPPVTNQPVTPKALTAGQNKPHPPHIPGHFPEFPDPHTYIKTPTYREPVSDYQVLREKAASQRRDVERALTRFMAKTGETQSLFKDDVSTFPLIAARPFTVPYLTALLPSELEMQQMEETDSSEQDEQTDTENLPLHMST
;
A
#
# COMPACT_ATOMS: atom_id res chain seq x y z
N LEU A 1 -20.23 -43.73 -36.55
CA LEU A 1 -19.22 -44.17 -35.55
C LEU A 1 -17.94 -44.50 -36.31
N PRO A 2 -16.73 -44.17 -35.83
CA PRO A 2 -16.37 -43.68 -34.50
C PRO A 2 -16.22 -42.15 -34.40
N GLY A 3 -16.12 -41.62 -33.17
CA GLY A 3 -15.97 -40.18 -32.90
C GLY A 3 -14.52 -39.70 -32.88
N ARG A 4 -14.32 -38.40 -33.12
CA ARG A 4 -13.02 -37.72 -32.91
C ARG A 4 -12.82 -37.44 -31.41
N PRO A 5 -11.57 -37.49 -30.90
CA PRO A 5 -11.29 -37.14 -29.51
C PRO A 5 -11.46 -35.62 -29.27
N PHE A 6 -11.90 -35.26 -28.06
CA PHE A 6 -11.97 -33.88 -27.60
C PHE A 6 -10.57 -33.29 -27.39
N PRO A 7 -10.38 -31.96 -27.55
CA PRO A 7 -9.13 -31.29 -27.18
C PRO A 7 -8.93 -31.31 -25.65
N PRO A 8 -7.68 -31.27 -25.17
CA PRO A 8 -7.39 -31.23 -23.73
C PRO A 8 -7.85 -29.90 -23.11
N PRO A 9 -8.19 -29.87 -21.81
CA PRO A 9 -8.56 -28.64 -21.13
C PRO A 9 -7.35 -27.71 -20.99
N ASN A 10 -7.60 -26.40 -21.12
CA ASN A 10 -6.57 -25.36 -20.93
C ASN A 10 -5.89 -25.50 -19.55
N PRO A 11 -4.57 -25.23 -19.45
CA PRO A 11 -3.88 -25.24 -18.18
C PRO A 11 -4.49 -24.17 -17.25
N ARG A 12 -4.91 -24.59 -16.05
CA ARG A 12 -5.32 -23.65 -15.00
C ARG A 12 -4.12 -22.77 -14.64
N PHE A 13 -4.23 -21.47 -14.89
CA PHE A 13 -3.30 -20.50 -14.32
C PHE A 13 -3.23 -20.70 -12.79
N PRO A 14 -2.05 -20.70 -12.18
CA PRO A 14 -1.93 -20.82 -10.74
C PRO A 14 -2.64 -19.63 -10.09
N ALA A 15 -3.63 -19.92 -9.23
CA ALA A 15 -4.33 -18.89 -8.48
C ALA A 15 -3.29 -18.09 -7.69
N LEU A 16 -3.26 -16.77 -7.89
CA LEU A 16 -2.35 -15.87 -7.18
C LEU A 16 -2.72 -15.91 -5.70
N GLN A 17 -2.02 -16.74 -4.94
CA GLN A 17 -2.30 -16.97 -3.54
C GLN A 17 -2.02 -15.65 -2.82
N ARG A 18 -3.09 -14.99 -2.38
CA ARG A 18 -3.05 -13.66 -1.75
C ARG A 18 -2.21 -13.79 -0.49
N ALA A 19 -0.92 -13.46 -0.58
CA ALA A 19 -0.02 -13.45 0.55
C ALA A 19 -0.64 -12.49 1.58
N GLY A 20 -1.09 -13.05 2.71
CA GLY A 20 -1.71 -12.26 3.76
C GLY A 20 -0.78 -11.12 4.12
N SER A 21 -1.28 -9.89 4.05
CA SER A 21 -0.52 -8.70 4.41
C SER A 21 -0.07 -8.84 5.86
N LYS A 22 1.17 -9.27 6.09
CA LYS A 22 1.83 -9.10 7.38
C LYS A 22 1.79 -7.62 7.65
N GLN A 23 0.92 -7.20 8.58
CA GLN A 23 0.93 -5.83 9.07
C GLN A 23 2.37 -5.55 9.50
N ALA A 24 3.00 -4.59 8.84
CA ALA A 24 4.35 -4.18 9.20
C ALA A 24 4.24 -3.53 10.58
N GLY A 25 4.53 -4.33 11.63
CA GLY A 25 4.57 -3.84 13.00
C GLY A 25 5.44 -2.61 13.07
N THR A 26 5.04 -1.65 13.90
CA THR A 26 5.76 -0.38 14.01
C THR A 26 7.23 -0.64 14.38
N PRO A 27 8.17 0.27 14.06
CA PRO A 27 9.55 0.12 14.51
C PRO A 27 9.67 -0.15 16.02
N ALA A 28 8.77 0.45 16.83
CA ALA A 28 8.68 0.22 18.26
C ALA A 28 8.33 -1.24 18.63
N ASP A 29 7.39 -1.87 17.93
CA ASP A 29 7.00 -3.28 18.15
C ASP A 29 8.17 -4.23 17.89
N ASN A 30 8.95 -3.95 16.84
CA ASN A 30 10.15 -4.72 16.50
C ASN A 30 11.21 -4.61 17.61
N TYR A 31 11.38 -3.43 18.22
CA TYR A 31 12.29 -3.24 19.35
C TYR A 31 11.77 -3.90 20.65
N HIS A 32 10.46 -3.88 20.88
CA HIS A 32 9.85 -4.57 22.01
C HIS A 32 10.06 -6.10 21.91
N LEU A 33 9.78 -6.68 20.74
CA LEU A 33 9.99 -8.10 20.47
C LEU A 33 11.47 -8.50 20.54
N ALA A 34 12.39 -7.63 20.12
CA ALA A 34 13.83 -7.87 20.26
C ALA A 34 14.24 -8.00 21.74
N ARG A 35 13.79 -7.10 22.61
CA ARG A 35 14.05 -7.18 24.07
C ARG A 35 13.44 -8.44 24.70
N ARG A 36 12.20 -8.82 24.32
CA ARG A 36 11.57 -10.08 24.75
C ARG A 36 12.41 -11.30 24.36
N ARG A 37 12.96 -11.33 23.14
CA ARG A 37 13.87 -12.41 22.70
C ARG A 37 15.17 -12.44 23.52
N THR A 38 15.74 -11.29 23.90
CA THR A 38 16.90 -11.26 24.81
C THR A 38 16.55 -11.89 26.15
N LEU A 39 15.38 -11.60 26.74
CA LEU A 39 14.94 -12.25 27.98
C LEU A 39 14.75 -13.78 27.79
N GLN A 40 14.21 -14.24 26.65
CA GLN A 40 14.15 -15.67 26.35
C GLN A 40 15.54 -16.33 26.33
N VAL A 41 16.56 -15.65 25.78
CA VAL A 41 17.96 -16.13 25.81
C VAL A 41 18.48 -16.20 27.26
N VAL A 42 18.13 -15.24 28.12
CA VAL A 42 18.49 -15.29 29.56
C VAL A 42 17.84 -16.51 30.24
N VAL A 43 16.55 -16.74 30.03
CA VAL A 43 15.83 -17.91 30.59
C VAL A 43 16.46 -19.21 30.12
N SER A 44 16.69 -19.36 28.81
CA SER A 44 17.34 -20.55 28.25
C SER A 44 18.75 -20.75 28.84
N SER A 45 19.53 -19.69 29.04
CA SER A 45 20.86 -19.77 29.65
C SER A 45 20.80 -20.27 31.10
N LEU A 46 19.82 -19.82 31.88
CA LEU A 46 19.62 -20.28 33.26
C LEU A 46 19.13 -21.74 33.31
N LEU A 47 18.31 -22.18 32.36
CA LEU A 47 17.89 -23.58 32.24
C LEU A 47 19.05 -24.50 31.83
N THR A 48 19.92 -24.05 30.91
CA THR A 48 21.14 -24.78 30.55
C THR A 48 22.10 -24.89 31.74
N GLU A 49 22.28 -23.81 32.52
CA GLU A 49 23.07 -23.83 33.76
C GLU A 49 22.49 -24.80 34.82
N ALA A 50 21.16 -24.91 34.91
CA ALA A 50 20.48 -25.86 35.79
C ALA A 50 20.52 -27.32 35.27
N GLY A 51 21.06 -27.57 34.07
CA GLY A 51 21.24 -28.91 33.51
C GLY A 51 20.06 -29.47 32.72
N PHE A 52 19.10 -28.63 32.30
CA PHE A 52 17.98 -29.08 31.45
C PHE A 52 18.44 -29.26 29.99
N GLU A 53 18.29 -30.48 29.46
CA GLU A 53 18.59 -30.80 28.05
C GLU A 53 17.49 -30.31 27.08
N SER A 54 16.23 -30.32 27.51
CA SER A 54 15.09 -29.86 26.72
C SER A 54 14.04 -29.18 27.60
N ALA A 55 13.24 -28.30 26.98
CA ALA A 55 12.15 -27.58 27.63
C ALA A 55 11.00 -27.32 26.64
N GLU A 56 9.77 -27.29 27.13
CA GLU A 56 8.61 -26.92 26.32
C GLU A 56 8.67 -25.43 25.96
N LYS A 57 8.50 -25.11 24.67
CA LYS A 57 8.54 -23.72 24.19
C LYS A 57 7.52 -22.82 24.90
N ALA A 58 6.29 -23.29 25.12
CA ALA A 58 5.26 -22.51 25.81
C ALA A 58 5.66 -22.21 27.27
N ALA A 59 6.24 -23.18 27.99
CA ALA A 59 6.74 -22.98 29.34
C ALA A 59 7.86 -21.93 29.40
N VAL A 60 8.83 -21.96 28.46
CA VAL A 60 9.90 -20.94 28.37
C VAL A 60 9.33 -19.54 28.07
N GLU A 61 8.32 -19.45 27.20
CA GLU A 61 7.63 -18.20 26.88
C GLU A 61 6.86 -17.63 28.09
N THR A 62 6.23 -18.49 28.89
CA THR A 62 5.56 -18.14 30.15
C THR A 62 6.55 -17.74 31.25
N LEU A 63 7.65 -18.46 31.42
CA LEU A 63 8.72 -18.08 32.37
C LEU A 63 9.34 -16.71 32.02
N THR A 64 9.43 -16.40 30.71
CA THR A 64 9.84 -15.06 30.25
C THR A 64 8.82 -13.99 30.65
N GLU A 65 7.52 -14.26 30.49
CA GLU A 65 6.43 -13.38 30.95
C GLU A 65 6.42 -13.18 32.48
N MET A 66 6.73 -14.23 33.25
CA MET A 66 6.87 -14.14 34.70
C MET A 66 8.08 -13.29 35.12
N ILE A 67 9.24 -13.49 34.49
CA ILE A 67 10.46 -12.73 34.82
C ILE A 67 10.31 -11.24 34.49
N GLN A 68 9.73 -10.87 33.35
CA GLN A 68 9.48 -9.45 33.06
C GLN A 68 8.44 -8.83 34.02
N SER A 69 7.45 -9.62 34.45
CA SER A 69 6.45 -9.20 35.44
C SER A 69 7.09 -8.94 36.80
N TYR A 70 7.97 -9.84 37.24
CA TYR A 70 8.74 -9.75 38.48
C TYR A 70 9.71 -8.56 38.48
N ILE A 71 10.46 -8.33 37.39
CA ILE A 71 11.31 -7.14 37.22
C ILE A 71 10.47 -5.85 37.34
N SER A 72 9.29 -5.84 36.71
CA SER A 72 8.37 -4.71 36.78
C SER A 72 7.77 -4.51 38.18
N GLU A 73 7.60 -5.60 38.94
CA GLU A 73 7.11 -5.59 40.31
C GLU A 73 8.13 -5.03 41.29
N ILE A 74 9.39 -5.46 41.21
CA ILE A 74 10.52 -4.84 41.94
C ILE A 74 10.54 -3.33 41.66
N GLY A 75 10.39 -2.92 40.39
CA GLY A 75 10.35 -1.50 40.02
C GLY A 75 9.18 -0.72 40.63
N ARG A 76 7.97 -1.31 40.67
CA ARG A 76 6.79 -0.69 41.31
C ARG A 76 6.96 -0.57 42.82
N SER A 77 7.39 -1.64 43.49
CA SER A 77 7.58 -1.67 44.94
C SER A 77 8.69 -0.72 45.37
N ALA A 78 9.85 -0.75 44.71
CA ALA A 78 10.95 0.18 44.98
C ALA A 78 10.54 1.65 44.79
N LYS A 79 9.75 1.96 43.73
CA LYS A 79 9.19 3.30 43.52
C LYS A 79 8.32 3.73 44.70
N SER A 80 7.40 2.88 45.16
CA SER A 80 6.54 3.17 46.33
C SER A 80 7.37 3.43 47.59
N TYR A 81 8.38 2.59 47.88
CA TYR A 81 9.28 2.78 49.02
C TYR A 81 10.04 4.13 48.97
N CYS A 82 10.47 4.56 47.79
CA CYS A 82 11.18 5.84 47.65
C CYS A 82 10.23 7.04 47.82
N GLU A 83 9.02 6.94 47.27
CA GLU A 83 7.98 7.97 47.38
C GLU A 83 7.55 8.21 48.83
N HIS A 84 7.54 7.18 49.70
CA HIS A 84 7.33 7.33 51.15
C HIS A 84 8.38 8.22 51.84
N THR A 85 9.56 8.39 51.23
CA THR A 85 10.63 9.28 51.73
C THR A 85 10.77 10.57 50.91
N ALA A 86 9.77 10.90 50.09
CA ALA A 86 9.75 12.03 49.15
C ALA A 86 10.93 12.06 48.14
N ARG A 87 11.53 10.89 47.86
CA ARG A 87 12.60 10.73 46.87
C ARG A 87 12.08 10.10 45.59
N THR A 88 12.59 10.56 44.45
CA THR A 88 12.29 9.98 43.12
C THR A 88 13.33 8.95 42.67
N GLN A 89 14.48 8.87 43.34
CA GLN A 89 15.59 7.98 42.99
C GLN A 89 15.78 6.88 44.04
N PRO A 90 15.64 5.60 43.67
CA PRO A 90 15.96 4.47 44.54
C PRO A 90 17.45 4.37 44.87
N THR A 91 17.73 4.19 46.15
CA THR A 91 19.05 3.86 46.68
C THR A 91 19.18 2.35 46.88
N LEU A 92 20.40 1.86 47.09
CA LEU A 92 20.66 0.44 47.34
C LEU A 92 19.83 -0.12 48.50
N SER A 93 19.67 0.65 49.58
CA SER A 93 18.89 0.24 50.76
C SER A 93 17.41 0.04 50.42
N ASP A 94 16.83 0.89 49.57
CA ASP A 94 15.42 0.74 49.14
C ASP A 94 15.22 -0.56 48.35
N ILE A 95 16.20 -0.94 47.52
CA ILE A 95 16.18 -2.20 46.77
C ILE A 95 16.37 -3.41 47.69
N VAL A 96 17.25 -3.33 48.69
CA VAL A 96 17.43 -4.40 49.69
C VAL A 96 16.14 -4.64 50.47
N VAL A 97 15.49 -3.57 50.97
CA VAL A 97 14.19 -3.67 51.66
C VAL A 97 13.12 -4.23 50.72
N THR A 98 13.05 -3.76 49.47
CA THR A 98 12.10 -4.27 48.46
C THR A 98 12.28 -5.78 48.22
N LEU A 99 13.52 -6.27 48.10
CA LEU A 99 13.79 -7.69 47.88
C LEU A 99 13.42 -8.54 49.10
N VAL A 100 13.68 -8.05 50.32
CA VAL A 100 13.30 -8.73 51.57
C VAL A 100 11.77 -8.79 51.72
N GLU A 101 11.06 -7.70 51.43
CA GLU A 101 9.58 -7.66 51.41
C GLU A 101 9.00 -8.66 50.40
N MET A 102 9.63 -8.78 49.22
CA MET A 102 9.28 -9.78 48.20
C MET A 102 9.75 -11.22 48.54
N GLY A 103 10.24 -11.47 49.76
CA GLY A 103 10.60 -12.79 50.26
C GLY A 103 11.96 -13.33 49.80
N PHE A 104 12.84 -12.49 49.27
CA PHE A 104 14.17 -12.91 48.80
C PHE A 104 15.26 -12.75 49.87
N ASN A 105 16.01 -13.83 50.15
CA ASN A 105 17.16 -13.77 51.05
C ASN A 105 18.40 -13.18 50.35
N VAL A 106 18.65 -11.88 50.59
CA VAL A 106 19.78 -11.12 50.05
C VAL A 106 21.16 -11.65 50.46
N GLU A 107 21.29 -12.42 51.54
CA GLU A 107 22.57 -13.01 51.99
C GLU A 107 23.10 -14.08 51.03
N THR A 108 22.23 -14.68 50.22
CA THR A 108 22.62 -15.68 49.21
C THR A 108 23.23 -15.05 47.95
N LEU A 109 23.02 -13.74 47.73
CA LEU A 109 23.43 -13.04 46.52
C LEU A 109 24.95 -13.08 46.26
N PRO A 110 25.85 -12.93 47.26
CA PRO A 110 27.30 -13.06 47.05
C PRO A 110 27.77 -14.50 46.72
N ALA A 111 26.98 -15.51 47.09
CA ALA A 111 27.21 -16.92 46.77
C ALA A 111 26.58 -17.34 45.42
N TYR A 112 25.60 -16.58 44.93
CA TYR A 112 25.04 -16.69 43.57
C TYR A 112 25.79 -15.81 42.53
N ALA A 113 26.45 -14.74 42.96
CA ALA A 113 27.74 -14.36 42.39
C ALA A 113 28.76 -15.50 42.66
N LYS A 114 30.03 -15.41 42.21
CA LYS A 114 31.04 -16.50 42.35
C LYS A 114 30.72 -17.87 41.70
N ARG A 115 29.47 -18.22 41.37
CA ARG A 115 29.10 -19.46 40.68
C ARG A 115 29.91 -19.65 39.38
N SER A 116 30.32 -20.88 39.10
CA SER A 116 31.25 -21.22 38.02
C SER A 116 30.59 -21.29 36.64
N GLN A 117 29.34 -21.76 36.56
CA GLN A 117 28.58 -21.95 35.32
C GLN A 117 27.97 -20.65 34.77
N ARG A 118 28.78 -19.59 34.71
CA ARG A 118 28.38 -18.26 34.23
C ARG A 118 28.28 -18.21 32.71
N MET A 119 27.12 -18.62 32.19
CA MET A 119 26.77 -18.34 30.80
C MET A 119 26.75 -16.83 30.56
N VAL A 120 27.63 -16.35 29.68
CA VAL A 120 27.71 -14.94 29.32
C VAL A 120 26.57 -14.61 28.36
N ILE A 121 25.59 -13.88 28.86
CA ILE A 121 24.51 -13.33 28.03
C ILE A 121 25.12 -12.25 27.13
N THR A 122 25.15 -12.49 25.82
CA THR A 122 25.56 -11.47 24.84
C THR A 122 24.65 -10.25 24.98
N ALA A 123 25.24 -9.06 25.12
CA ALA A 123 24.48 -7.82 25.22
C ALA A 123 23.51 -7.68 24.04
N PRO A 124 22.27 -7.20 24.27
CA PRO A 124 21.33 -6.98 23.18
C PRO A 124 21.95 -6.03 22.14
N PRO A 125 21.78 -6.30 20.83
CA PRO A 125 22.34 -5.42 19.81
C PRO A 125 21.76 -4.02 20.00
N VAL A 126 22.64 -3.03 20.12
CA VAL A 126 22.23 -1.62 20.21
C VAL A 126 21.58 -1.25 18.88
N THR A 127 20.26 -1.17 18.87
CA THR A 127 19.56 -0.62 17.71
C THR A 127 19.85 0.87 17.68
N ASN A 128 20.57 1.31 16.65
CA ASN A 128 20.65 2.73 16.34
C ASN A 128 19.21 3.26 16.18
N GLN A 129 18.94 4.46 16.68
CA GLN A 129 17.68 5.11 16.35
C GLN A 129 17.58 5.24 14.82
N PRO A 130 16.41 5.04 14.20
CA PRO A 130 16.23 5.30 12.78
C PRO A 130 16.67 6.73 12.48
N VAL A 131 17.74 6.88 11.70
CA VAL A 131 18.16 8.20 11.23
C VAL A 131 17.02 8.71 10.38
N THR A 132 16.30 9.72 10.86
CA THR A 132 15.27 10.38 10.07
C THR A 132 15.96 10.96 8.84
N PRO A 133 15.61 10.51 7.62
CA PRO A 133 16.26 11.02 6.42
C PRO A 133 16.01 12.51 6.36
N LYS A 134 17.09 13.29 6.26
CA LYS A 134 17.02 14.76 6.24
C LYS A 134 16.18 15.15 5.03
N ALA A 135 15.01 15.75 5.27
CA ALA A 135 14.11 16.15 4.21
C ALA A 135 14.83 17.11 3.25
N LEU A 136 14.59 16.97 1.95
CA LEU A 136 15.12 17.88 0.96
C LEU A 136 14.42 19.25 1.15
N THR A 137 15.18 20.26 1.53
CA THR A 137 14.69 21.65 1.66
C THR A 137 14.65 22.30 0.27
N ALA A 138 13.50 22.84 -0.12
CA ALA A 138 13.25 23.47 -1.42
C ALA A 138 12.89 24.96 -1.23
N GLY A 139 13.91 25.74 -0.86
CA GLY A 139 13.84 27.19 -0.72
C GLY A 139 14.41 27.67 0.61
N GLN A 140 13.97 28.84 1.06
CA GLN A 140 14.27 29.37 2.38
C GLN A 140 13.00 29.29 3.25
N ASN A 141 13.10 28.66 4.41
CA ASN A 141 12.02 28.65 5.40
C ASN A 141 11.70 30.09 5.83
N LYS A 142 10.40 30.40 5.97
CA LYS A 142 9.98 31.71 6.48
C LYS A 142 10.38 31.80 7.96
N PRO A 143 11.02 32.88 8.41
CA PRO A 143 11.33 33.06 9.83
C PRO A 143 10.04 33.20 10.64
N HIS A 144 10.11 32.88 11.93
CA HIS A 144 8.99 33.04 12.84
C HIS A 144 8.60 34.53 12.99
N PRO A 145 7.30 34.88 12.85
CA PRO A 145 6.76 36.16 13.29
C PRO A 145 7.14 36.48 14.73
N PRO A 146 7.21 37.77 15.12
CA PRO A 146 7.68 38.19 16.44
C PRO A 146 6.81 37.71 17.63
N HIS A 147 5.61 37.19 17.37
CA HIS A 147 4.74 36.59 18.38
C HIS A 147 4.96 35.08 18.59
N ILE A 148 5.83 34.43 17.79
CA ILE A 148 6.18 33.01 17.92
C ILE A 148 7.63 32.92 18.44
N PRO A 149 7.87 32.36 19.63
CA PRO A 149 9.22 32.22 20.16
C PRO A 149 10.13 31.37 19.26
N GLY A 150 11.41 31.73 19.19
CA GLY A 150 12.41 31.04 18.35
C GLY A 150 12.75 29.60 18.76
N HIS A 151 12.20 29.08 19.86
CA HIS A 151 12.37 27.69 20.29
C HIS A 151 11.30 26.72 19.76
N PHE A 152 10.29 27.24 19.05
CA PHE A 152 9.31 26.40 18.35
C PHE A 152 9.96 25.74 17.12
N PRO A 153 9.41 24.61 16.62
CA PRO A 153 9.87 24.01 15.36
C PRO A 153 9.69 25.00 14.20
N GLU A 154 10.64 24.99 13.26
CA GLU A 154 10.57 25.79 12.03
C GLU A 154 9.29 25.49 11.23
N PHE A 155 8.79 26.50 10.51
CA PHE A 155 7.71 26.27 9.56
C PHE A 155 8.11 25.27 8.46
N PRO A 156 7.16 24.45 7.97
CA PRO A 156 7.35 23.64 6.78
C PRO A 156 7.93 24.38 5.59
N ASP A 157 8.69 23.64 4.78
CA ASP A 157 9.36 24.14 3.59
C ASP A 157 8.37 24.79 2.59
N PRO A 158 8.73 25.88 1.88
CA PRO A 158 7.80 26.67 1.08
C PRO A 158 6.92 25.87 0.11
N HIS A 159 7.42 24.77 -0.48
CA HIS A 159 6.64 23.92 -1.39
C HIS A 159 5.39 23.32 -0.72
N THR A 160 5.40 23.13 0.60
CA THR A 160 4.25 22.66 1.40
C THR A 160 3.04 23.60 1.28
N TYR A 161 3.29 24.88 1.03
CA TYR A 161 2.25 25.90 0.85
C TYR A 161 1.88 26.15 -0.62
N ILE A 162 2.61 25.56 -1.58
CA ILE A 162 2.35 25.71 -3.01
C ILE A 162 1.25 24.71 -3.41
N LYS A 163 0.01 25.21 -3.54
CA LYS A 163 -1.05 24.48 -4.24
C LYS A 163 -0.82 24.59 -5.74
N THR A 164 -0.24 23.58 -6.37
CA THR A 164 -0.23 23.45 -7.83
C THR A 164 -1.62 23.04 -8.32
N PRO A 165 -2.36 23.87 -9.08
CA PRO A 165 -3.62 23.45 -9.66
C PRO A 165 -3.34 22.37 -10.70
N THR A 166 -3.87 21.16 -10.48
CA THR A 166 -3.70 20.01 -11.39
C THR A 166 -4.69 20.04 -12.55
N TYR A 167 -5.69 20.92 -12.52
CA TYR A 167 -6.65 21.09 -13.60
C TYR A 167 -6.00 21.82 -14.77
N ARG A 168 -5.55 21.03 -15.76
CA ARG A 168 -5.37 21.55 -17.11
C ARG A 168 -6.75 21.65 -17.73
N GLU A 169 -7.15 22.87 -18.05
CA GLU A 169 -8.37 23.15 -18.80
C GLU A 169 -8.37 22.30 -20.09
N PRO A 170 -9.42 21.49 -20.34
CA PRO A 170 -9.57 20.77 -21.59
C PRO A 170 -9.53 21.75 -22.77
N VAL A 171 -9.03 21.30 -23.93
CA VAL A 171 -9.04 22.13 -25.15
C VAL A 171 -10.50 22.42 -25.52
N SER A 172 -10.94 23.65 -25.24
CA SER A 172 -12.33 24.09 -25.34
C SER A 172 -12.77 24.51 -26.74
N ASP A 173 -11.87 24.41 -27.73
CA ASP A 173 -12.17 24.71 -29.12
C ASP A 173 -12.95 23.57 -29.79
N TYR A 174 -14.25 23.81 -30.00
CA TYR A 174 -15.17 22.90 -30.67
C TYR A 174 -14.71 22.51 -32.09
N GLN A 175 -14.08 23.43 -32.82
CA GLN A 175 -13.61 23.17 -34.18
C GLN A 175 -12.48 22.14 -34.18
N VAL A 176 -11.49 22.31 -33.28
CA VAL A 176 -10.37 21.37 -33.11
C VAL A 176 -10.87 19.99 -32.65
N LEU A 177 -11.87 19.96 -31.76
CA LEU A 177 -12.45 18.69 -31.29
C LEU A 177 -13.17 17.93 -32.43
N ARG A 178 -14.01 18.62 -33.22
CA ARG A 178 -14.69 18.04 -34.39
C ARG A 178 -13.70 17.61 -35.48
N GLU A 179 -12.68 18.40 -35.77
CA GLU A 179 -11.64 18.06 -36.74
C GLU A 179 -10.87 16.80 -36.34
N LYS A 180 -10.51 16.68 -35.05
CA LYS A 180 -9.83 15.50 -34.51
C LYS A 180 -10.72 14.25 -34.57
N ALA A 181 -12.00 14.36 -34.20
CA ALA A 181 -12.96 13.26 -34.28
C ALA A 181 -13.20 12.80 -35.73
N ALA A 182 -13.37 13.74 -36.67
CA ALA A 182 -13.53 13.44 -38.09
C ALA A 182 -12.28 12.79 -38.70
N SER A 183 -11.09 13.27 -38.32
CA SER A 183 -9.81 12.68 -38.73
C SER A 183 -9.68 11.25 -38.22
N GLN A 184 -9.98 11.00 -36.94
CA GLN A 184 -9.97 9.67 -36.35
C GLN A 184 -10.96 8.72 -37.04
N ARG A 185 -12.21 9.16 -37.33
CA ARG A 185 -13.20 8.37 -38.08
C ARG A 185 -12.66 7.97 -39.46
N ARG A 186 -12.05 8.91 -40.19
CA ARG A 186 -11.45 8.68 -41.51
C ARG A 186 -10.26 7.71 -41.47
N ASP A 187 -9.42 7.80 -40.44
CA ASP A 187 -8.27 6.90 -40.31
C ASP A 187 -8.67 5.48 -39.91
N VAL A 188 -9.70 5.32 -39.05
CA VAL A 188 -10.31 4.03 -38.74
C VAL A 188 -10.94 3.40 -39.98
N GLU A 189 -11.72 4.16 -40.76
CA GLU A 189 -12.31 3.70 -42.02
C GLU A 189 -11.21 3.20 -42.98
N ARG A 190 -10.18 4.02 -43.23
CA ARG A 190 -9.04 3.64 -44.08
C ARG A 190 -8.29 2.41 -43.57
N ALA A 191 -8.09 2.29 -42.27
CA ALA A 191 -7.42 1.14 -41.66
C ALA A 191 -8.24 -0.15 -41.85
N LEU A 192 -9.56 -0.10 -41.62
CA LEU A 192 -10.46 -1.22 -41.81
C LEU A 192 -10.56 -1.62 -43.30
N THR A 193 -10.72 -0.66 -44.22
CA THR A 193 -10.73 -0.93 -45.66
C THR A 193 -9.44 -1.64 -46.09
N ARG A 194 -8.27 -1.15 -45.66
CA ARG A 194 -6.96 -1.77 -45.95
C ARG A 194 -6.84 -3.17 -45.33
N PHE A 195 -7.36 -3.38 -44.13
CA PHE A 195 -7.36 -4.68 -43.47
C PHE A 195 -8.21 -5.70 -44.22
N MET A 196 -9.45 -5.34 -44.59
CA MET A 196 -10.35 -6.20 -45.36
C MET A 196 -9.79 -6.49 -46.76
N ALA A 197 -9.26 -5.48 -47.46
CA ALA A 197 -8.61 -5.65 -48.75
C ALA A 197 -7.34 -6.53 -48.69
N LYS A 198 -6.63 -6.57 -47.55
CA LYS A 198 -5.46 -7.45 -47.37
C LYS A 198 -5.82 -8.89 -46.98
N THR A 199 -7.01 -9.12 -46.42
CA THR A 199 -7.41 -10.42 -45.84
C THR A 199 -8.47 -11.16 -46.66
N GLY A 200 -9.29 -10.44 -47.44
CA GLY A 200 -10.31 -11.01 -48.30
C GLY A 200 -9.89 -11.11 -49.77
N GLU A 201 -10.82 -11.59 -50.60
CA GLU A 201 -10.70 -11.54 -52.05
C GLU A 201 -10.76 -10.08 -52.52
N THR A 202 -9.90 -9.71 -53.47
CA THR A 202 -9.84 -8.35 -54.03
C THR A 202 -9.91 -8.32 -55.54
N GLN A 203 -10.38 -7.19 -56.06
CA GLN A 203 -10.35 -6.84 -57.47
C GLN A 203 -9.63 -5.49 -57.60
N SER A 204 -8.62 -5.42 -58.47
CA SER A 204 -7.95 -4.15 -58.76
C SER A 204 -8.68 -3.39 -59.87
N LEU A 205 -8.72 -2.06 -59.75
CA LEU A 205 -9.16 -1.17 -60.82
C LEU A 205 -8.18 -1.13 -62.00
N PHE A 206 -6.89 -1.35 -61.74
CA PHE A 206 -5.82 -1.28 -62.74
C PHE A 206 -5.06 -2.60 -62.81
N LYS A 207 -4.85 -3.12 -64.03
CA LYS A 207 -4.21 -4.42 -64.25
C LYS A 207 -2.77 -4.48 -63.75
N ASP A 208 -2.06 -3.36 -63.83
CA ASP A 208 -0.63 -3.27 -63.52
C ASP A 208 -0.34 -2.67 -62.13
N ASP A 209 -1.35 -2.16 -61.42
CA ASP A 209 -1.22 -1.65 -60.05
C ASP A 209 -2.28 -2.29 -59.14
N VAL A 210 -1.91 -3.42 -58.56
CA VAL A 210 -2.71 -4.18 -57.57
C VAL A 210 -2.58 -3.56 -56.16
N SER A 211 -1.71 -2.58 -55.97
CA SER A 211 -1.27 -2.11 -54.65
C SER A 211 -1.93 -0.81 -54.18
N THR A 212 -2.18 0.13 -55.09
CA THR A 212 -2.67 1.47 -54.72
C THR A 212 -4.18 1.49 -54.46
N PHE A 213 -4.96 0.69 -55.20
CA PHE A 213 -6.44 0.65 -55.11
C PHE A 213 -7.02 -0.78 -55.07
N PRO A 214 -6.70 -1.60 -54.05
CA PRO A 214 -7.30 -2.92 -53.89
C PRO A 214 -8.73 -2.80 -53.37
N LEU A 215 -9.72 -3.05 -54.24
CA LEU A 215 -11.14 -3.07 -53.85
C LEU A 215 -11.53 -4.46 -53.33
N ILE A 216 -12.40 -4.50 -52.33
CA ILE A 216 -12.96 -5.75 -51.80
C ILE A 216 -13.86 -6.37 -52.89
N ALA A 217 -13.64 -7.65 -53.21
CA ALA A 217 -14.42 -8.34 -54.24
C ALA A 217 -15.89 -8.49 -53.82
N ALA A 218 -16.81 -8.29 -54.77
CA ALA A 218 -18.23 -8.45 -54.53
C ALA A 218 -18.58 -9.94 -54.26
N ARG A 219 -18.99 -10.24 -53.03
CA ARG A 219 -19.45 -11.58 -52.64
C ARG A 219 -20.96 -11.71 -52.89
N PRO A 220 -21.43 -12.64 -53.76
CA PRO A 220 -22.86 -12.85 -53.94
C PRO A 220 -23.46 -13.52 -52.69
N PHE A 221 -24.56 -12.95 -52.20
CA PHE A 221 -25.33 -13.49 -51.07
C PHE A 221 -26.63 -14.13 -51.57
N THR A 222 -27.09 -15.18 -50.88
CA THR A 222 -28.35 -15.89 -51.22
C THR A 222 -29.60 -15.09 -50.90
N VAL A 223 -29.53 -14.13 -49.96
CA VAL A 223 -30.68 -13.33 -49.49
C VAL A 223 -30.27 -11.85 -49.35
N PRO A 224 -29.98 -11.14 -50.46
CA PRO A 224 -29.36 -9.81 -50.41
C PRO A 224 -30.25 -8.72 -49.80
N TYR A 225 -31.57 -8.87 -49.90
CA TYR A 225 -32.52 -7.88 -49.39
C TYR A 225 -32.55 -7.80 -47.86
N LEU A 226 -32.29 -8.91 -47.14
CA LEU A 226 -32.20 -8.85 -45.68
C LEU A 226 -30.96 -8.06 -45.25
N THR A 227 -29.79 -8.32 -45.84
CA THR A 227 -28.55 -7.60 -45.51
C THR A 227 -28.57 -6.12 -45.89
N ALA A 228 -29.37 -5.72 -46.88
CA ALA A 228 -29.49 -4.33 -47.33
C ALA A 228 -30.58 -3.53 -46.62
N LEU A 229 -31.53 -4.19 -45.93
CA LEU A 229 -32.62 -3.55 -45.19
C LEU A 229 -32.46 -3.60 -43.66
N LEU A 230 -31.52 -4.38 -43.15
CA LEU A 230 -31.15 -4.37 -41.74
C LEU A 230 -30.29 -3.13 -41.45
N PRO A 231 -30.61 -2.35 -40.38
CA PRO A 231 -29.72 -1.28 -39.91
C PRO A 231 -28.32 -1.83 -39.63
N SER A 232 -27.29 -1.09 -40.02
CA SER A 232 -25.93 -1.47 -39.61
C SER A 232 -25.76 -1.23 -38.12
N GLU A 233 -24.92 -2.05 -37.47
CA GLU A 233 -24.58 -1.90 -36.04
C GLU A 233 -24.00 -0.50 -35.72
N LEU A 234 -23.33 0.10 -36.71
CA LEU A 234 -22.78 1.45 -36.66
C LEU A 234 -23.85 2.57 -36.78
N GLU A 235 -24.96 2.33 -37.48
CA GLU A 235 -26.11 3.25 -37.52
C GLU A 235 -26.93 3.18 -36.23
N MET A 236 -27.08 1.98 -35.64
CA MET A 236 -27.71 1.84 -34.32
C MET A 236 -26.93 2.61 -33.24
N GLN A 237 -25.60 2.45 -33.18
CA GLN A 237 -24.76 3.21 -32.26
C GLN A 237 -24.84 4.73 -32.47
N GLN A 238 -24.91 5.21 -33.73
CA GLN A 238 -25.08 6.64 -33.99
C GLN A 238 -26.45 7.18 -33.55
N MET A 239 -27.52 6.39 -33.65
CA MET A 239 -28.83 6.78 -33.11
C MET A 239 -28.84 6.83 -31.57
N GLU A 240 -28.22 5.86 -30.91
CA GLU A 240 -28.07 5.82 -29.45
C GLU A 240 -27.22 7.00 -28.91
N GLU A 241 -26.14 7.36 -29.60
CA GLU A 241 -25.35 8.56 -29.27
C GLU A 241 -26.15 9.86 -29.43
N THR A 242 -26.99 9.98 -30.47
CA THR A 242 -27.83 11.19 -30.66
C THR A 242 -28.94 11.32 -29.61
N ASP A 243 -29.67 10.25 -29.31
CA ASP A 243 -30.73 10.22 -28.29
C ASP A 243 -30.17 10.58 -26.89
N SER A 244 -28.97 10.07 -26.58
CA SER A 244 -28.26 10.42 -25.33
C SER A 244 -27.93 11.92 -25.26
N SER A 245 -27.48 12.53 -26.36
CA SER A 245 -27.15 13.97 -26.37
C SER A 245 -28.37 14.90 -26.31
N GLU A 246 -29.52 14.50 -26.87
CA GLU A 246 -30.75 15.29 -26.81
C GLU A 246 -31.36 15.30 -25.40
N GLN A 247 -31.13 14.24 -24.60
CA GLN A 247 -31.58 14.18 -23.20
C GLN A 247 -30.74 15.10 -22.28
N ASP A 248 -29.42 15.17 -22.46
CA ASP A 248 -28.57 16.07 -21.66
C ASP A 248 -28.91 17.55 -21.90
N GLU A 249 -29.08 17.98 -23.17
CA GLU A 249 -29.39 19.38 -23.53
C GLU A 249 -30.75 19.85 -22.97
N GLN A 250 -31.68 18.91 -22.74
CA GLN A 250 -32.99 19.18 -22.14
C GLN A 250 -32.91 19.38 -20.60
N THR A 251 -31.90 18.83 -19.93
CA THR A 251 -31.73 19.02 -18.47
C THR A 251 -31.09 20.36 -18.08
N ASP A 252 -30.24 20.93 -18.95
CA ASP A 252 -29.62 22.23 -18.72
C ASP A 252 -30.58 23.41 -18.95
N THR A 253 -31.61 23.22 -19.79
CA THR A 253 -32.58 24.29 -20.12
C THR A 253 -33.66 24.51 -19.06
N GLU A 254 -33.97 23.53 -18.21
CA GLU A 254 -34.93 23.71 -17.09
C GLU A 254 -34.34 24.37 -15.83
N ASN A 255 -33.01 24.54 -15.75
CA ASN A 255 -32.30 24.94 -14.51
C ASN A 255 -31.89 26.43 -14.45
N LEU A 256 -32.61 27.31 -15.14
CA LEU A 256 -32.42 28.77 -15.08
C LEU A 256 -33.27 29.38 -13.93
N PRO A 257 -32.67 29.88 -12.83
CA PRO A 257 -33.44 30.44 -11.72
C PRO A 257 -34.01 31.82 -12.07
N LEU A 258 -35.34 31.95 -11.99
CA LEU A 258 -36.05 33.23 -12.13
C LEU A 258 -35.65 34.20 -11.00
N HIS A 259 -34.77 35.14 -11.32
CA HIS A 259 -34.37 36.21 -10.40
C HIS A 259 -35.49 37.25 -10.23
N MET A 260 -36.46 36.98 -9.35
CA MET A 260 -37.43 37.98 -8.92
C MET A 260 -36.74 39.09 -8.12
N SER A 261 -36.74 40.30 -8.67
CA SER A 261 -36.35 41.52 -7.99
C SER A 261 -37.40 41.96 -6.96
N THR A 262 -36.99 42.21 -5.73
CA THR A 262 -37.61 43.13 -4.76
C THR A 262 -36.52 43.67 -3.84
#